data_AF-A0A7U9S277-F1
#
_entry.id   AF-A0A7U9S277-F1
#
_cell.length_a   1.000
_cell.length_b   1.000
_cell.length_c   1.000
_cell.angle_alpha   90.00
_cell.angle_beta   90.00
_cell.angle_gamma   90.00
#
_symmetry.space_group_name_H-M   'P 1'
#
loop_
_entity.id
_entity.type
_entity.pdbx_description
1 polymer ?
#
loop_
_entity_poly.entity_id
_entity_poly.type
_entity_poly.pdbx_seq_one_letter_code
_entity_poly.pdbx_strand_id
1 'polypeptide(L)' 'MSRISKLDAFQCVVEAMDKNDYKTANEIMNIINRALTKDKKNNTVSSEIELRGMKEEKYFKSILKQ' A
#
# COMPACT_ATOMS: atom_id res chain seq x y z
N MET A 1 6.19 13.09 -3.66
CA MET A 1 5.41 11.85 -3.82
C MET A 1 5.56 11.06 -2.55
N SER A 2 4.44 10.72 -1.91
CA SER A 2 4.44 10.01 -0.64
C SER A 2 4.89 8.55 -0.82
N ARG A 3 5.59 8.02 0.18
CA ARG A 3 6.04 6.63 0.21
C ARG A 3 5.61 6.00 1.52
N ILE A 4 5.39 4.70 1.49
CA ILE A 4 5.06 3.89 2.67
C ILE A 4 5.86 2.59 2.62
N SER A 5 6.25 2.05 3.77
CA SER A 5 6.90 0.73 3.78
C SER A 5 5.92 -0.35 3.32
N LYS A 6 6.44 -1.41 2.70
CA LYS A 6 5.62 -2.57 2.31
C LYS A 6 4.97 -3.23 3.54
N LEU A 7 5.67 -3.26 4.67
CA LEU A 7 5.16 -3.84 5.91
C LEU A 7 3.97 -3.04 6.44
N ASP A 8 4.08 -1.71 6.49
CA ASP A 8 2.98 -0.85 6.95
C ASP A 8 1.77 -0.94 5.99
N ALA A 9 2.02 -1.02 4.69
CA ALA A 9 0.95 -1.22 3.72
C ALA A 9 0.24 -2.58 3.91
N PHE A 10 0.99 -3.65 4.19
CA PHE A 10 0.41 -4.96 4.52
C PHE A 10 -0.36 -4.92 5.84
N GLN A 11 0.15 -4.22 6.85
CA GLN A 11 -0.55 -4.01 8.12
C GLN A 11 -1.93 -3.36 7.88
N CYS A 12 -2.02 -2.35 7.01
CA CYS A 12 -3.32 -1.76 6.65
C CYS A 12 -4.29 -2.75 5.98
N VAL A 13 -3.80 -3.72 5.21
CA VAL A 13 -4.65 -4.77 4.63
C VAL A 13 -5.28 -5.58 5.75
N VAL A 14 -4.48 -6.03 6.71
CA VAL A 14 -4.94 -6.83 7.86
C VAL A 14 -5.95 -6.02 8.69
N GLU A 15 -5.65 -4.76 9.01
CA GLU A 15 -6.57 -3.89 9.76
C GLU A 15 -7.91 -3.66 9.05
N ALA A 16 -7.92 -3.56 7.72
CA ALA A 16 -9.14 -3.45 6.94
C ALA A 16 -9.94 -4.76 6.96
N MET A 17 -9.26 -5.92 6.88
CA MET A 17 -9.89 -7.24 7.00
C MET A 17 -10.51 -7.47 8.37
N ASP A 18 -9.82 -7.10 9.45
CA ASP A 18 -10.34 -7.20 10.83
C ASP A 18 -11.63 -6.40 11.04
N LYS A 19 -11.81 -5.33 10.27
CA LYS A 19 -13.01 -4.47 10.27
C LYS A 19 -14.10 -4.94 9.29
N ASN A 20 -13.91 -6.09 8.63
CA ASN A 20 -14.75 -6.57 7.52
C ASN A 20 -14.83 -5.59 6.32
N ASP A 21 -13.89 -4.66 6.18
CA ASP A 21 -13.79 -3.74 5.04
C ASP A 21 -12.95 -4.36 3.93
N TYR A 22 -13.49 -5.43 3.33
CA TYR A 22 -12.83 -6.17 2.25
C TYR A 22 -12.61 -5.31 1.00
N LYS A 23 -13.43 -4.27 0.80
CA LYS A 23 -13.27 -3.34 -0.32
C LYS A 23 -11.97 -2.55 -0.14
N THR A 24 -11.76 -1.94 1.02
CA THR A 24 -10.50 -1.23 1.30
C THR A 24 -9.30 -2.19 1.30
N ALA A 25 -9.43 -3.38 1.87
CA ALA A 25 -8.36 -4.38 1.86
C ALA A 25 -7.91 -4.74 0.43
N ASN A 26 -8.86 -4.99 -0.48
CA ASN A 26 -8.56 -5.30 -1.89
C ASN A 26 -7.90 -4.12 -2.62
N GLU A 27 -8.34 -2.90 -2.36
CA GLU A 27 -7.74 -1.69 -2.94
C GLU A 27 -6.29 -1.51 -2.50
N ILE A 28 -6.00 -1.70 -1.21
CA ILE A 28 -4.64 -1.63 -0.67
C ILE A 28 -3.78 -2.77 -1.25
N MET A 29 -4.31 -3.99 -1.32
CA MET A 29 -3.59 -5.12 -1.91
C MET A 29 -3.26 -4.91 -3.40
N ASN A 30 -4.14 -4.25 -4.15
CA ASN A 30 -3.87 -3.87 -5.54
C ASN A 30 -2.70 -2.87 -5.65
N ILE A 31 -2.60 -1.93 -4.71
CA ILE A 31 -1.47 -0.98 -4.64
C ILE A 31 -0.17 -1.73 -4.35
N ILE A 32 -0.18 -2.67 -3.40
CA ILE A 32 0.97 -3.52 -3.07
C ILE A 32 1.40 -4.36 -4.28
N ASN A 33 0.46 -5.07 -4.91
CA ASN A 33 0.72 -5.90 -6.10
C ASN A 33 1.31 -5.09 -7.25
N ARG A 34 0.81 -3.88 -7.49
CA ARG A 34 1.37 -2.95 -8.48
C ARG A 34 2.84 -2.64 -8.21
N ALA A 35 3.18 -2.35 -6.95
CA ALA A 35 4.55 -2.04 -6.55
C ALA A 35 5.47 -3.26 -6.71
N LEU A 36 5.04 -4.43 -6.24
CA LEU A 36 5.80 -5.69 -6.39
C LEU A 36 6.02 -6.06 -7.86
N THR A 37 5.02 -5.83 -8.71
CA THR A 37 5.13 -6.09 -10.16
C THR A 37 6.13 -5.14 -10.82
N LYS A 38 6.15 -3.85 -10.43
CA LYS A 38 7.13 -2.86 -10.91
C LYS A 38 8.55 -3.27 -10.50
N ASP A 39 8.73 -3.65 -9.25
CA ASP A 39 10.01 -4.11 -8.70
C ASP A 39 10.55 -5.34 -9.45
N LYS A 40 9.69 -6.34 -9.63
CA LYS A 40 10.02 -7.54 -10.40
C LYS A 40 10.40 -7.20 -11.84
N LYS A 41 9.67 -6.31 -12.50
CA LYS A 41 9.95 -5.87 -13.87
C LYS A 41 11.32 -5.17 -13.98
N ASN A 42 11.69 -4.41 -12.96
CA ASN A 42 12.93 -3.65 -12.93
C ASN A 42 14.13 -4.45 -12.38
N ASN A 43 13.92 -5.70 -11.98
CA ASN A 43 14.91 -6.53 -11.28
C ASN A 43 15.48 -5.84 -10.02
N THR A 44 14.62 -5.12 -9.30
CA THR A 44 14.96 -4.37 -8.08
C THR A 44 14.15 -4.90 -6.90
N VAL A 45 14.74 -4.88 -5.71
CA VAL A 45 14.02 -5.13 -4.46
C VAL A 45 13.92 -3.81 -3.69
N SER A 46 12.71 -3.27 -3.55
CA SER A 46 12.45 -2.11 -2.70
C SER A 46 11.78 -2.51 -1.39
N SER A 47 12.01 -1.74 -0.33
CA SER A 47 11.26 -1.84 0.93
C SER A 47 10.01 -0.97 0.95
N GLU A 48 9.88 -0.06 -0.02
CA GLU A 48 8.86 0.99 -0.04
C GLU A 48 7.91 0.87 -1.24
N ILE A 49 6.73 1.44 -1.08
CA ILE A 49 5.74 1.61 -2.14
C ILE A 49 5.63 3.11 -2.44
N GLU A 50 5.88 3.47 -3.69
CA GLU A 50 5.62 4.81 -4.21
C GLU A 50 4.13 4.99 -4.52
N LEU A 51 3.47 5.92 -3.82
CA LEU A 51 2.05 6.20 -3.96
C LEU A 51 1.76 7.11 -5.16
N ARG A 52 0.76 6.75 -5.95
CA ARG A 52 0.30 7.47 -7.15
C ARG A 52 -0.80 8.48 -6.80
N GLY A 53 -0.40 9.54 -6.10
CA GLY A 53 -1.23 10.71 -5.82
C GLY A 53 -2.33 10.47 -4.78
N MET A 54 -3.22 11.46 -4.67
CA MET A 54 -4.17 11.58 -3.54
C MET A 54 -5.11 10.38 -3.36
N LYS A 55 -5.43 9.65 -4.44
CA LYS A 55 -6.31 8.47 -4.38
C LYS A 55 -5.68 7.31 -3.63
N GLU A 56 -4.38 7.08 -3.77
CA GLU A 56 -3.69 6.02 -3.02
C GLU A 56 -3.37 6.50 -1.60
N GLU A 57 -2.95 7.76 -1.45
CA GLU A 57 -2.67 8.38 -0.15
C GLU A 57 -3.85 8.31 0.82
N LYS A 58 -5.09 8.40 0.32
CA LYS A 58 -6.28 8.32 1.18
C LYS A 58 -6.35 7.03 2.00
N TYR A 59 -5.83 5.92 1.48
CA TYR A 59 -5.87 4.61 2.16
C TYR A 59 -4.82 4.52 3.27
N PHE A 60 -3.82 5.42 3.28
CA PHE A 60 -2.71 5.42 4.23
C PHE A 60 -2.67 6.70 5.09
N LYS A 61 -3.74 7.51 5.09
CA LYS A 61 -3.79 8.79 5.81
C LYS A 61 -3.52 8.69 7.30
N SER A 62 -3.86 7.57 7.94
CA SER A 62 -3.59 7.33 9.36
C SER A 62 -2.10 7.15 9.65
N ILE A 63 -1.35 6.62 8.67
CA ILE A 63 0.08 6.32 8.79
C ILE A 63 0.92 7.50 8.32
N LEU A 64 0.53 8.16 7.23
CA LEU A 64 1.24 9.32 6.68
C LEU A 64 1.18 10.59 7.56
N LYS A 65 0.38 10.59 8.61
CA LYS A 65 0.26 11.69 9.59
C LYS A 65 1.11 11.49 10.84
N GLN A 66 1.76 10.34 11.00
CA GLN A 66 2.78 10.10 12.02
C GLN A 66 4.13 10.62 11.52
#